data_AF-A0A3D5UX32-F1
#
_entry.id   AF-A0A3D5UX32-F1
#
_cell.length_a   1.000
_cell.length_b   1.000
_cell.length_c   1.000
_cell.angle_alpha   90.00
_cell.angle_beta   90.00
_cell.angle_gamma   90.00
#
_symmetry.space_group_name_H-M   'P 1'
#
loop_
_entity.id
_entity.type
_entity.pdbx_description
1 polymer ?
#
loop_
_entity_poly.entity_id
_entity_poly.type
_entity_poly.pdbx_seq_one_letter_code
_entity_poly.pdbx_strand_id
1 'polypeptide(L)' 'NVGVVIFGSDRNIKEGDTVKRTGAIVDVPVGKGLLGRVVDPLGNPIDGKGPIESVERRRVDVKAPGIIPRKSV' A
#
# COMPACT_ATOMS: atom_id res chain seq x y z
N ASN A 1 2.13 -12.65 -21.63
CA ASN A 1 2.90 -11.50 -21.12
C ASN A 1 2.01 -10.75 -20.13
N VAL A 2 2.56 -10.20 -19.06
CA VAL A 2 1.83 -9.42 -18.04
C VAL A 2 2.57 -8.10 -17.87
N GLY A 3 1.89 -6.98 -18.13
CA GLY A 3 2.43 -5.66 -17.84
C GLY A 3 2.37 -5.37 -16.35
N VAL A 4 3.45 -4.85 -15.78
CA VAL A 4 3.54 -4.43 -14.38
C VAL A 4 4.16 -3.04 -14.29
N VAL A 5 3.80 -2.31 -13.24
CA VAL A 5 4.42 -1.04 -12.88
C VAL A 5 5.27 -1.27 -11.63
N ILE A 6 6.48 -0.72 -11.62
CA ILE A 6 7.43 -0.89 -10.52
C ILE A 6 7.18 0.21 -9.48
N PHE A 7 6.97 -0.19 -8.23
CA PHE A 7 6.91 0.73 -7.09
C PHE A 7 8.27 0.84 -6.43
N GLY A 8 9.16 1.64 -7.01
CA GLY A 8 10.53 1.82 -6.52
C GLY A 8 11.54 2.03 -7.65
N SER A 9 12.81 1.74 -7.37
CA SER A 9 13.86 1.81 -8.38
C SER A 9 13.88 0.56 -9.25
N ASP A 10 13.96 0.78 -10.56
CA ASP A 10 14.05 -0.23 -11.62
C ASP A 10 15.49 -0.56 -12.05
N ARG A 11 16.48 0.22 -11.59
CA ARG A 11 17.87 0.19 -12.07
C ARG A 11 18.56 -1.17 -12.07
N ASN A 12 18.17 -2.06 -11.17
CA ASN A 12 18.81 -3.37 -11.00
C ASN A 12 18.01 -4.53 -11.63
N ILE A 13 16.85 -4.25 -12.24
CA ILE A 13 15.98 -5.26 -12.83
C ILE A 13 16.48 -5.61 -14.22
N LYS A 14 16.54 -6.91 -14.53
CA LYS A 14 17.08 -7.44 -15.79
C LYS A 14 16.18 -8.52 -16.37
N GLU A 15 16.32 -8.73 -17.67
CA GLU A 15 15.67 -9.87 -18.33
C GLU A 15 16.14 -11.19 -17.71
N GLY A 16 15.20 -12.08 -17.45
CA GLY A 16 15.46 -13.38 -16.81
C GLY A 16 15.36 -13.37 -15.28
N ASP A 17 15.19 -12.21 -14.63
CA ASP A 17 14.98 -12.14 -13.18
C ASP A 17 13.72 -12.92 -12.75
N THR A 18 13.86 -13.70 -11.67
CA THR A 18 12.75 -14.48 -11.13
C THR A 18 11.86 -13.60 -10.26
N VAL A 19 10.59 -13.47 -10.64
CA VAL A 19 9.57 -12.77 -9.87
C VAL A 19 8.58 -13.76 -9.22
N LYS A 20 7.98 -13.36 -8.10
CA LYS A 20 6.95 -14.14 -7.41
C LYS A 20 5.73 -13.27 -7.12
N ARG A 21 4.54 -13.84 -7.24
CA ARG A 21 3.29 -13.19 -6.86
C ARG A 21 3.16 -13.21 -5.33
N THR A 22 2.71 -12.10 -4.75
CA THR A 22 2.42 -12.02 -3.31
C THR A 22 1.09 -12.69 -2.95
N GLY A 23 0.18 -12.89 -3.92
CA GLY A 23 -1.16 -13.43 -3.70
C GLY A 23 -2.16 -12.45 -3.09
N ALA A 24 -1.70 -11.24 -2.74
CA ALA A 24 -2.54 -10.15 -2.26
C ALA A 24 -2.89 -9.19 -3.41
N ILE A 25 -4.11 -8.66 -3.38
CA ILE A 25 -4.45 -7.44 -4.13
C ILE A 25 -3.73 -6.27 -3.44
N VAL A 26 -3.34 -5.24 -4.20
CA VAL A 26 -2.66 -4.06 -3.68
C VAL A 26 -3.38 -3.51 -2.44
N ASP A 27 -2.69 -3.55 -1.31
CA ASP A 27 -3.17 -3.13 0.00
C ASP A 27 -2.09 -2.33 0.74
N VAL A 28 -2.51 -1.57 1.75
CA VAL A 28 -1.63 -0.73 2.58
C VAL A 28 -2.01 -0.89 4.06
N PRO A 29 -1.06 -0.69 5.00
CA PRO A 29 -1.40 -0.62 6.42
C PRO A 29 -2.27 0.61 6.70
N VAL A 30 -3.27 0.44 7.54
CA VAL A 30 -4.14 1.50 8.07
C VAL A 30 -4.35 1.29 9.56
N GLY A 31 -4.53 2.37 10.32
CA GLY A 31 -4.78 2.27 11.76
C GLY A 31 -4.22 3.46 12.53
N LYS A 32 -4.48 3.47 13.84
CA LYS A 32 -4.04 4.56 14.73
C LYS A 32 -2.52 4.67 14.84
N GLY A 33 -1.79 3.58 14.60
CA GLY A 33 -0.32 3.59 14.61
C GLY A 33 0.33 4.48 13.55
N LEU A 34 -0.41 4.89 12.51
CA LEU A 34 0.08 5.81 11.49
C LEU A 34 0.08 7.28 11.93
N LEU A 35 -0.65 7.62 13.01
CA LEU A 35 -0.77 9.01 13.45
C LEU A 35 0.60 9.57 13.86
N GLY A 36 1.01 10.67 13.24
CA GLY A 36 2.29 11.33 13.51
C GLY A 36 3.52 10.66 12.87
N ARG A 37 3.31 9.65 12.02
CA ARG A 37 4.38 9.00 11.23
C ARG A 37 4.52 9.65 9.86
N VAL A 38 5.71 9.54 9.28
CA VAL A 38 5.93 9.84 7.85
C VAL A 38 6.14 8.51 7.13
N VAL A 39 5.30 8.27 6.12
CA VAL A 39 5.27 7.01 5.37
C VAL A 39 5.32 7.25 3.86
N ASP A 40 5.79 6.26 3.11
CA ASP A 40 5.70 6.22 1.65
C ASP A 40 4.29 5.80 1.17
N PRO A 41 4.00 5.81 -0.15
CA PRO A 41 2.70 5.41 -0.68
C PRO A 41 2.30 3.95 -0.42
N LEU A 42 3.24 3.07 -0.07
CA LEU A 42 2.98 1.67 0.28
C LEU A 42 2.78 1.48 1.80
N GLY A 43 2.93 2.57 2.57
CA GLY A 43 2.79 2.58 4.02
C GLY A 43 4.06 2.16 4.78
N ASN A 44 5.22 2.14 4.12
CA ASN A 44 6.49 1.89 4.82
C ASN A 44 6.94 3.16 5.55
N PRO A 45 7.41 3.08 6.80
CA PRO A 45 7.90 4.23 7.54
C PRO A 45 9.22 4.75 6.95
N ILE A 46 9.30 6.05 6.72
CA ILE A 46 10.51 6.74 6.22
C ILE A 46 11.07 7.76 7.22
N ASP A 47 10.50 7.81 8.43
CA ASP A 47 10.87 8.74 9.51
C ASP A 47 11.96 8.22 10.45
N GLY A 48 12.44 6.99 10.26
CA GLY A 48 13.48 6.40 11.12
C GLY A 48 13.04 6.03 12.54
N LYS A 49 11.75 6.14 12.87
CA LYS A 49 11.21 5.89 14.23
C LYS A 49 10.90 4.41 14.52
N GLY A 50 11.46 3.48 13.74
CA GLY A 50 11.19 2.05 13.85
C GLY A 50 9.89 1.60 13.16
N PRO A 51 9.42 0.36 13.42
CA PRO A 51 8.22 -0.19 12.78
C PRO A 51 6.92 0.52 13.20
N ILE A 52 5.84 0.29 12.44
CA ILE A 52 4.50 0.81 12.75
C ILE A 52 3.68 -0.32 13.39
N GLU A 53 3.20 -0.11 14.61
CA GLU A 53 2.36 -1.07 15.33
C GLU A 53 0.87 -0.69 15.24
N SER A 54 -0.03 -1.58 15.69
CA SER A 54 -1.48 -1.29 15.75
C SER A 54 -2.10 -0.90 14.39
N VAL A 55 -1.72 -1.63 13.34
CA VAL A 55 -2.25 -1.48 11.97
C VAL A 55 -2.88 -2.77 11.46
N GLU A 56 -3.90 -2.62 10.63
CA GLU A 56 -4.47 -3.68 9.79
C GLU A 56 -4.19 -3.37 8.32
N ARG A 57 -4.27 -4.35 7.43
CA ARG A 57 -4.12 -4.10 5.99
C ARG A 57 -5.48 -3.92 5.32
N ARG A 58 -5.60 -2.89 4.48
CA ARG A 58 -6.80 -2.65 3.65
C ARG A 58 -6.43 -2.42 2.19
N ARG A 59 -7.28 -2.90 1.29
CA ARG A 59 -7.13 -2.70 -0.16
C ARG A 59 -7.16 -1.23 -0.50
N VAL A 60 -6.31 -0.82 -1.44
CA VAL A 60 -6.21 0.57 -1.89
C VAL A 60 -7.41 0.95 -2.74
N ASP A 61 -7.82 0.06 -3.65
CA ASP A 61 -8.97 0.28 -4.51
C ASP A 61 -10.21 -0.42 -3.96
N VAL A 62 -11.14 0.40 -3.46
CA VAL A 62 -12.44 -0.03 -2.94
C VAL A 62 -13.53 0.88 -3.48
N LYS A 63 -14.65 0.28 -3.86
CA LYS A 63 -15.81 1.04 -4.34
C LYS A 63 -16.29 2.00 -3.25
N ALA A 64 -16.43 3.27 -3.60
CA ALA A 64 -16.96 4.28 -2.70
C ALA A 64 -18.40 3.93 -2.25
N PRO A 65 -18.85 4.41 -1.07
CA PRO A 65 -20.21 4.17 -0.59
C PRO A 65 -21.27 4.63 -1.60
N GLY A 66 -22.35 3.86 -1.73
CA GLY A 66 -23.53 4.22 -2.53
C GLY A 66 -24.27 5.44 -1.97
N ILE A 67 -25.40 5.84 -2.57
CA ILE A 67 -26.13 7.06 -2.16
C ILE A 67 -26.79 6.91 -0.79
N ILE A 68 -27.40 5.75 -0.50
CA ILE A 68 -28.14 5.48 0.76
C ILE A 68 -27.31 5.74 2.04
N PRO A 69 -26.05 5.28 2.18
CA PRO A 69 -25.24 5.54 3.38
C PRO A 69 -24.65 6.94 3.45
N ARG A 70 -24.83 7.80 2.44
CA ARG A 70 -24.28 9.17 2.47
C ARG A 70 -25.16 10.05 3.36
N LYS A 71 -24.51 10.91 4.14
CA LYS A 71 -25.16 11.98 4.90
C LYS A 71 -24.71 13.32 4.33
N SER A 72 -25.60 14.32 4.35
CA SER A 72 -25.20 15.69 4.06
C SER A 72 -24.13 16.12 5.07
N VAL A 73 -23.07 16.73 4.56
CA VAL A 73 -22.01 17.36 5.37
C VAL A 73 -22.47 18.72 5.87
#